data_AF-A0A933YNY7-F1
#
_entry.id   AF-A0A933YNY7-F1
#
_cell.length_a   1.000
_cell.length_b   1.000
_cell.length_c   1.000
_cell.angle_alpha   90.00
_cell.angle_beta   90.00
_cell.angle_gamma   90.00
#
_symmetry.space_group_name_H-M   'P 1'
#
loop_
_entity.id
_entity.type
_entity.pdbx_description
1 polymer ?
#
loop_
_entity_poly.entity_id
_entity_poly.type
_entity_poly.pdbx_seq_one_letter_code
_entity_poly.pdbx_strand_id
1 'polypeptide(L)' 'TSGTAVLKKKEFTVTLDLGLGSGSATVYTSDLSHEYVSINADYRT' A
#
# COMPACT_ATOMS: atom_id res chain seq x y z
N THR A 1 -3.34 18.11 -7.79
CA THR A 1 -4.44 17.16 -8.06
C THR A 1 -4.86 16.49 -6.75
N SER A 2 -6.16 16.35 -6.52
CA SER A 2 -6.73 15.93 -5.22
C SER A 2 -6.27 14.55 -4.73
N GLY A 3 -5.87 13.64 -5.62
CA GLY A 3 -5.35 12.32 -5.26
C GLY A 3 -4.02 12.36 -4.50
N THR A 4 -3.08 13.23 -4.88
CA THR A 4 -1.76 13.34 -4.21
C THR A 4 -1.91 13.79 -2.75
N ALA A 5 -2.93 14.57 -2.42
CA ALA A 5 -3.18 14.99 -1.05
C ALA A 5 -3.63 13.82 -0.16
N VAL A 6 -4.35 12.84 -0.71
CA VAL A 6 -4.75 11.62 0.00
C VAL A 6 -3.55 10.72 0.26
N LEU A 7 -2.68 10.55 -0.74
CA LEU A 7 -1.46 9.72 -0.63
C LEU A 7 -0.43 10.26 0.37
N LYS A 8 -0.52 11.53 0.76
CA LYS A 8 0.35 12.14 1.78
C LYS A 8 -0.11 11.87 3.23
N LYS A 9 -1.27 11.23 3.42
CA LYS A 9 -1.76 10.87 4.76
C LYS A 9 -0.99 9.65 5.28
N LYS A 10 -0.90 9.52 6.61
CA LYS A 10 -0.31 8.33 7.25
C LYS A 10 -1.03 7.03 6.90
N GLU A 11 -2.34 7.11 6.70
CA GLU A 11 -3.19 5.97 6.36
C GLU A 11 -4.23 6.41 5.33
N PHE A 12 -4.52 5.53 4.36
CA PHE A 12 -5.59 5.69 3.39
C PHE A 12 -6.06 4.32 2.90
N THR A 13 -7.30 4.27 2.42
CA THR A 13 -7.90 3.07 1.85
C THR A 13 -7.89 3.15 0.33
N VAL A 14 -7.50 2.06 -0.33
CA VAL A 14 -7.70 1.85 -1.76
C VAL A 14 -8.85 0.88 -1.94
N THR A 15 -9.90 1.31 -2.63
CA THR A 15 -11.04 0.46 -2.98
C THR A 15 -10.92 0.03 -4.43
N LEU A 16 -11.01 -1.28 -4.67
CA LEU A 16 -11.01 -1.87 -6.00
C LEU A 16 -12.36 -2.54 -6.24
N ASP A 17 -13.05 -2.13 -7.30
CA ASP A 17 -14.21 -2.84 -7.83
C ASP A 17 -13.78 -3.54 -9.12
N LEU A 18 -13.92 -4.87 -9.13
CA LEU A 18 -13.53 -5.70 -10.26
C LEU A 18 -14.70 -5.97 -11.23
N GLY A 19 -15.94 -5.70 -10.83
CA GLY A 19 -17.13 -5.97 -11.66
C GLY A 19 -17.41 -7.46 -11.92
N LEU A 20 -16.85 -8.37 -11.10
CA LEU A 20 -16.90 -9.84 -11.30
C LEU A 20 -17.92 -10.56 -10.41
N GLY A 21 -18.72 -9.83 -9.62
CA GLY A 21 -19.73 -10.40 -8.72
C GLY A 21 -19.63 -9.86 -7.30
N SER A 22 -20.17 -10.60 -6.33
CA SER A 22 -20.30 -10.17 -4.92
C SER A 22 -19.13 -10.58 -4.01
N GLY A 23 -18.08 -11.19 -4.56
CA GLY A 23 -16.89 -11.56 -3.79
C GLY A 23 -16.16 -10.33 -3.25
N SER A 24 -15.70 -10.38 -2.01
CA SER A 24 -14.94 -9.29 -1.38
C SER A 24 -13.84 -9.83 -0.47
N ALA A 25 -12.76 -9.06 -0.35
CA ALA A 25 -11.65 -9.31 0.56
C ALA A 25 -11.02 -7.98 0.99
N THR A 26 -10.46 -7.96 2.20
CA THR A 26 -9.71 -6.82 2.74
C THR A 26 -8.29 -7.27 3.04
N VAL A 27 -7.30 -6.50 2.56
CA VAL A 27 -5.88 -6.73 2.83
C VAL A 27 -5.30 -5.46 3.43
N TYR A 28 -4.55 -5.62 4.51
CA TYR A 28 -3.76 -4.55 5.11
C TYR A 28 -2.33 -4.66 4.62
N THR A 29 -1.73 -3.53 4.23
CA THR A 29 -0.35 -3.44 3.78
C THR A 29 0.23 -2.08 4.18
N SER A 30 1.55 -1.94 4.10
CA SER A 30 2.26 -0.68 4.28
C SER A 30 2.90 -0.21 2.97
N ASP A 31 3.43 1.01 2.98
CA ASP A 31 4.28 1.53 1.92
C ASP A 31 5.65 0.84 1.90
N LEU A 32 6.35 1.00 0.77
CA LEU A 32 7.73 0.56 0.60
C LEU A 32 8.65 1.77 0.74
N SER A 33 9.26 1.91 1.92
CA SER A 33 10.12 3.04 2.24
C SER A 33 11.60 2.75 1.93
N HIS A 34 12.39 3.81 1.76
CA HIS A 34 13.84 3.68 1.64
C HIS A 34 14.46 3.07 2.92
N GLU A 35 13.90 3.39 4.08
CA GLU A 35 14.34 2.84 5.36
C GLU A 35 14.15 1.32 5.42
N TYR A 36 13.00 0.81 4.96
CA TYR A 36 12.78 -0.63 4.84
C TYR A 36 13.86 -1.30 3.99
N VAL A 37 14.21 -0.69 2.85
CA VAL A 37 15.30 -1.17 1.99
C VAL A 37 16.63 -1.12 2.73
N SER A 38 16.99 -0.01 3.37
CA SER A 38 18.25 0.13 4.10
C SER A 38 18.41 -0.89 5.24
N ILE A 39 17.35 -1.17 6.01
CA ILE A 39 17.37 -2.16 7.09
C ILE A 39 17.64 -3.57 6.54
N ASN A 40 17.07 -3.90 5.38
CA ASN A 40 17.11 -5.25 4.84
C ASN A 40 18.15 -5.44 3.71
N ALA A 41 18.81 -4.37 3.24
CA ALA A 41 19.78 -4.43 2.14
C ALA A 41 20.99 -5.32 2.46
N ASP A 42 21.32 -5.44 3.75
CA ASP A 42 22.44 -6.24 4.23
C ASP A 42 22.04 -7.67 4.64
N TYR A 43 20.79 -8.08 4.39
CA TYR A 43 20.40 -9.50 4.42
C TYR A 43 21.02 -10.23 3.22
N ARG A 44 22.30 -10.54 3.33
CA ARG A 44 22.95 -11.54 2.49
C ARG A 44 22.61 -12.91 3.07
N THR A 45 21.75 -13.68 2.39
CA THR A 45 21.84 -15.15 2.45
C THR A 45 23.19 -15.60 1.91
#